data_AF-A0A1A2YY21-F1
#
_entry.id   AF-A0A1A2YY21-F1
#
_cell.length_a   1.000
_cell.length_b   1.000
_cell.length_c   1.000
_cell.angle_alpha   90.00
_cell.angle_beta   90.00
_cell.angle_gamma   90.00
#
_symmetry.space_group_name_H-M   'P 1'
#
loop_
_entity.id
_entity.type
_entity.pdbx_description
1 polymer ?
#
loop_
_entity_poly.entity_id
_entity_poly.type
_entity_poly.pdbx_seq_one_letter_code
_entity_poly.pdbx_strand_id
1 'polypeptide(L)' 'MADADGATVIFLQSHPAWAAARRRDRERHDAMRRHPSFVARRHAAAAGGQVTRNFKVYSSTDTPA' A
#
# COMPACT_ATOMS: atom_id res chain seq x y z
N MET A 1 -34.46 -10.10 12.41
CA MET A 1 -33.48 -9.37 13.22
C MET A 1 -33.78 -7.91 13.03
N ALA A 2 -34.37 -7.29 14.05
CA ALA A 2 -34.82 -5.91 13.99
C ALA A 2 -33.61 -4.98 14.12
N ASP A 3 -33.39 -4.14 13.10
CA ASP A 3 -32.60 -2.92 13.28
C ASP A 3 -33.29 -2.11 14.38
N ALA A 4 -32.58 -1.86 15.47
CA ALA A 4 -33.12 -1.16 16.62
C ALA A 4 -33.54 0.26 16.20
N ASP A 5 -34.83 0.57 16.37
CA ASP A 5 -35.39 1.91 16.22
C ASP A 5 -34.60 2.91 17.07
N GLY A 6 -33.75 3.71 16.42
CA GLY A 6 -32.89 4.70 17.06
C GLY A 6 -31.40 4.66 16.68
N ALA A 7 -30.95 3.70 15.86
CA ALA A 7 -29.57 3.68 15.38
C ALA A 7 -29.31 4.79 14.33
N THR A 8 -28.52 5.81 14.68
CA THR A 8 -28.04 6.82 13.73
C THR A 8 -27.19 6.16 12.65
N VAL A 9 -27.70 6.13 11.42
CA VAL A 9 -26.96 5.63 10.25
C VAL A 9 -25.84 6.61 9.92
N ILE A 10 -24.64 6.33 10.43
CA ILE A 10 -23.45 7.10 10.08
C ILE A 10 -22.94 6.59 8.74
N PHE A 11 -23.24 7.34 7.67
CA PHE A 11 -22.64 7.09 6.37
C PHE A 11 -21.13 7.36 6.47
N LEU A 12 -20.33 6.29 6.46
CA LEU A 12 -18.86 6.36 6.54
C LEU A 12 -18.28 7.37 5.55
N GLN A 13 -18.89 7.47 4.37
CA GLN A 13 -18.46 8.33 3.28
C GLN A 13 -18.58 9.84 3.59
N SER A 14 -19.53 10.19 4.44
CA SER A 14 -19.80 11.57 4.88
C SER A 14 -19.01 11.95 6.13
N HIS A 15 -18.27 11.00 6.73
CA HIS A 15 -17.56 11.24 7.97
C HIS A 15 -16.23 11.99 7.71
N PRO A 16 -15.96 13.12 8.38
CA PRO A 16 -14.76 13.93 8.11
C PRO A 16 -13.46 13.17 8.38
N ALA A 17 -13.43 12.31 9.42
CA ALA A 17 -12.29 11.45 9.69
C ALA A 17 -12.03 10.42 8.56
N TRP A 18 -13.09 9.88 7.95
CA TRP A 18 -12.96 8.95 6.83
C TRP A 18 -12.47 9.67 5.57
N ALA A 19 -12.98 10.86 5.30
CA ALA A 19 -12.50 11.70 4.20
C ALA A 19 -11.00 12.07 4.36
N ALA A 20 -10.57 12.39 5.58
CA ALA A 20 -9.17 12.66 5.91
C ALA A 20 -8.28 11.41 5.72
N ALA A 21 -8.73 10.24 6.19
CA ALA A 21 -8.04 8.98 5.98
C ALA A 21 -7.91 8.65 4.49
N ARG A 22 -8.97 8.87 3.69
CA ARG A 22 -8.97 8.65 2.25
C ARG A 22 -8.01 9.59 1.51
N ARG A 23 -7.89 10.85 1.95
CA ARG A 23 -6.89 11.79 1.41
C ARG A 23 -5.47 11.31 1.68
N ARG A 24 -5.16 10.94 2.92
CA ARG A 24 -3.84 10.43 3.31
C ARG A 24 -3.45 9.16 2.55
N ASP A 25 -4.42 8.26 2.32
CA ASP A 25 -4.21 7.05 1.52
C ASP A 25 -3.85 7.39 0.06
N ARG A 26 -4.53 8.36 -0.55
CA ARG A 26 -4.20 8.85 -1.91
C ARG A 26 -2.80 9.45 -1.97
N GLU A 27 -2.46 10.32 -1.02
CA GLU A 27 -1.12 10.94 -0.93
C GLU A 27 -0.02 9.89 -0.79
N ARG A 28 -0.24 8.87 0.05
CA ARG A 28 0.69 7.75 0.21
C ARG A 28 0.85 6.98 -1.09
N HIS A 29 -0.25 6.66 -1.77
CA HIS A 29 -0.19 5.99 -3.06
C HIS A 29 0.56 6.80 -4.11
N ASP A 30 0.34 8.11 -4.17
CA ASP A 30 1.04 8.99 -5.11
C ASP A 30 2.53 9.12 -4.77
N ALA A 31 2.89 9.19 -3.49
CA ALA A 31 4.28 9.12 -3.05
C ALA A 31 4.93 7.77 -3.45
N MET A 32 4.24 6.65 -3.20
CA MET A 32 4.70 5.32 -3.59
C MET A 32 4.85 5.17 -5.11
N ARG A 33 3.99 5.82 -5.91
CA ARG A 33 4.06 5.81 -7.37
C ARG A 33 5.32 6.47 -7.92
N ARG A 34 5.84 7.48 -7.21
CA ARG A 34 7.10 8.16 -7.56
C ARG A 34 8.34 7.35 -7.16
N HIS A 35 8.17 6.31 -6.34
CA HIS A 35 9.29 5.53 -5.86
C HIS A 35 9.90 4.68 -7.00
N PRO A 36 11.24 4.62 -7.12
CA PRO A 36 11.90 3.89 -8.21
C PRO A 36 11.55 2.41 -8.26
N SER A 37 11.32 1.76 -7.11
CA SER A 37 10.88 0.36 -7.08
C SER A 37 9.49 0.14 -7.68
N PHE A 38 8.59 1.12 -7.54
CA PHE A 38 7.26 1.08 -8.15
C PHE A 38 7.36 1.30 -9.66
N VAL A 39 8.18 2.28 -10.09
CA VAL A 39 8.45 2.55 -11.50
C VAL A 39 9.07 1.32 -12.17
N ALA A 40 10.12 0.73 -11.60
CA ALA A 40 10.75 -0.49 -12.09
C ALA A 40 9.77 -1.67 -12.18
N ARG A 41 8.91 -1.84 -11.15
CA ARG A 41 7.85 -2.85 -11.18
C ARG A 41 6.83 -2.60 -12.28
N ARG A 42 6.44 -1.34 -12.50
CA ARG A 42 5.50 -0.96 -13.56
C ARG A 42 6.07 -1.24 -14.95
N HIS A 43 7.35 -0.92 -15.17
CA HIS A 43 8.04 -1.21 -16.44
C HIS A 43 8.19 -2.71 -16.68
N ALA A 44 8.57 -3.49 -15.67
CA ALA A 44 8.65 -4.95 -15.78
C ALA A 44 7.30 -5.56 -16.15
N ALA A 45 6.23 -5.15 -15.46
CA ALA A 45 4.87 -5.61 -15.76
C ALA A 45 4.41 -5.23 -17.19
N ALA A 46 4.75 -4.03 -17.66
CA ALA A 46 4.44 -3.59 -19.04
C ALA A 46 5.25 -4.35 -20.10
N ALA A 47 6.46 -4.81 -19.77
CA ALA A 47 7.32 -5.62 -20.64
C ALA A 47 7.01 -7.13 -20.56
N GLY A 48 5.97 -7.55 -19.83
CA GLY A 48 5.64 -8.97 -19.61
C GLY A 48 6.64 -9.73 -18.73
N GLY A 49 7.57 -9.03 -18.09
CA GLY A 49 8.63 -9.60 -17.26
C GLY A 49 8.33 -9.51 -15.77
N GLN A 50 8.73 -10.53 -15.00
CA GLN A 50 8.69 -10.48 -13.54
C GLN A 50 9.85 -9.62 -13.01
N VAL A 51 9.63 -8.85 -11.94
CA VAL A 51 10.69 -8.04 -11.31
C VAL A 51 11.70 -8.98 -10.64
N THR A 52 12.83 -9.25 -11.30
CA THR A 52 13.91 -10.04 -10.72
C THR A 52 14.64 -9.19 -9.67
N ARG A 53 14.44 -9.53 -8.39
CA ARG A 53 15.15 -8.90 -7.27
C ARG A 53 16.43 -9.68 -7.02
N ASN A 54 17.55 -9.16 -7.48
CA ASN A 54 18.86 -9.73 -7.19
C ASN A 54 19.26 -9.41 -5.76
N PHE A 55 18.80 -10.23 -4.81
CA PHE A 55 19.35 -10.20 -3.46
C PHE A 55 20.74 -10.83 -3.50
N LYS A 56 21.75 -10.02 -3.19
CA LYS A 56 23.12 -10.51 -3.05
C LYS A 56 23.19 -11.31 -1.75
N VAL A 57 23.13 -12.64 -1.88
CA VAL A 57 23.37 -13.54 -0.74
C VAL A 57 24.86 -13.48 -0.43
N TYR A 58 25.21 -12.91 0.71
CA TYR A 58 26.55 -13.00 1.25
C TYR A 58 26.66 -14.32 2.01
N SER A 59 27.50 -15.24 1.53
CA SER A 59 27.74 -16.54 2.13
C SER A 59 28.63 -16.49 3.39
N SER A 60 28.71 -15.34 4.06
CA SER A 60 29.62 -15.18 5.20
C SER A 60 29.05 -15.89 6.43
N THR A 61 29.74 -16.94 6.86
CA THR A 61 29.54 -17.62 8.15
C THR A 61 30.23 -16.87 9.30
N ASP A 62 30.68 -15.64 9.08
CA ASP A 62 31.55 -14.89 9.99
C ASP A 62 30.73 -13.92 10.88
N THR A 63 29.61 -14.40 11.40
CA THR A 63 28.81 -13.66 12.41
C THR A 63 29.27 -14.14 13.79
N PRO A 64 30.02 -13.35 14.57
CA PRO A 64 30.41 -13.73 15.92
C PRO A 64 29.17 -13.77 16.84
N ALA A 65 29.14 -14.77 17.72
CA ALA A 65 28.06 -15.07 18.66
C ALA A 65 27.93 -14.06 19.81
#